data_AF-A0A529QGE5-F1
#
_entry.id   AF-A0A529QGE5-F1
#
_cell.length_a   1.000
_cell.length_b   1.000
_cell.length_c   1.000
_cell.angle_alpha   90.00
_cell.angle_beta   90.00
_cell.angle_gamma   90.00
#
_symmetry.space_group_name_H-M   'P 1'
#
loop_
_entity.id
_entity.type
_entity.pdbx_description
1 polymer ?
#
loop_
_entity_poly.entity_id
_entity_poly.type
_entity_poly.pdbx_seq_one_letter_code
_entity_poly.pdbx_strand_id
1 'polypeptide(L)'
;MSTLECTKLLTANRVGRLACAKDGRPYMVPFHYAYADNHLYAFSMPGKKIDWMRANPLVAVQVDALGTGHGWKSVIVTGRYEELPDRIGHEAQRDHAWFVLSKHFDWWEPG
;
A
#
# COMPACT_ATOMS: atom_id res chain seq x y z
N MET A 1 -11.09 15.80 6.71
CA MET A 1 -11.41 15.16 5.43
C MET A 1 -12.48 14.11 5.69
N SER A 2 -13.55 14.11 4.90
CA SER A 2 -14.53 13.03 4.88
C SER A 2 -13.92 11.74 4.31
N THR A 3 -14.56 10.59 4.56
CA THR A 3 -14.14 9.30 3.98
C THR A 3 -13.99 9.39 2.46
N LEU A 4 -14.91 10.07 1.78
CA LEU A 4 -14.86 10.27 0.33
C LEU A 4 -13.64 11.08 -0.11
N GLU A 5 -13.23 12.09 0.66
CA GLU A 5 -12.02 12.85 0.35
C GLU A 5 -10.74 12.03 0.58
N CYS A 6 -10.74 11.18 1.61
CA CYS A 6 -9.64 10.25 1.87
C CYS A 6 -9.48 9.24 0.73
N THR A 7 -10.57 8.61 0.30
CA THR A 7 -10.52 7.64 -0.81
C THR A 7 -10.13 8.30 -2.12
N LYS A 8 -10.61 9.52 -2.41
CA LYS A 8 -10.14 10.31 -3.56
C LYS A 8 -8.63 10.57 -3.52
N LEU A 9 -8.07 10.90 -2.35
CA LEU A 9 -6.63 11.09 -2.20
C LEU A 9 -5.87 9.78 -2.45
N LEU A 10 -6.36 8.66 -1.90
CA LEU A 10 -5.77 7.33 -2.11
C LEU A 10 -5.81 6.90 -3.58
N THR A 11 -6.92 7.14 -4.29
CA THR A 11 -7.06 6.81 -5.72
C THR A 11 -6.16 7.67 -6.61
N ALA A 12 -5.98 8.96 -6.27
CA ALA A 12 -5.21 9.90 -7.06
C ALA A 12 -3.69 9.75 -6.91
N ASN A 13 -3.23 9.16 -5.81
CA ASN A 13 -1.80 8.98 -5.51
C ASN A 13 -1.38 7.52 -5.64
N ARG A 14 -0.06 7.30 -5.75
CA ARG A 14 0.52 5.98 -6.04
C ARG A 14 1.70 5.62 -5.16
N VAL A 15 2.29 6.60 -4.50
CA VAL A 15 3.38 6.41 -3.55
C VAL A 15 2.83 6.66 -2.16
N GLY A 16 3.04 5.69 -1.27
CA GLY A 16 2.76 5.82 0.15
C GLY A 16 3.99 5.50 0.98
N ARG A 17 3.94 5.82 2.27
CA ARG A 17 4.91 5.40 3.27
C ARG A 17 4.28 4.33 4.14
N LEU A 18 4.72 3.09 3.96
CA LEU A 18 4.27 1.93 4.73
C LEU A 18 5.11 1.82 6.00
N ALA A 19 4.45 1.85 7.14
CA ALA A 19 5.01 1.58 8.46
C ALA A 19 4.54 0.20 8.95
N CYS A 20 5.49 -0.59 9.41
CA CYS A 20 5.28 -1.85 10.14
C CYS A 20 6.15 -1.83 11.40
N ALA A 21 5.92 -2.73 12.35
CA ALA A 21 6.70 -2.76 13.59
C ALA A 21 6.97 -4.19 14.06
N LYS A 22 8.15 -4.39 14.64
CA LYS A 22 8.55 -5.64 15.30
C LYS A 22 9.22 -5.29 16.63
N ASP A 23 8.86 -5.99 17.71
CA ASP A 23 9.41 -5.80 19.05
C ASP A 23 9.38 -4.33 19.52
N GLY A 24 8.27 -3.64 19.25
CA GLY A 24 8.07 -2.22 19.59
C GLY A 24 8.87 -1.23 18.74
N ARG A 25 9.65 -1.68 17.75
CA ARG A 25 10.45 -0.82 16.87
C ARG A 25 9.73 -0.61 15.53
N PRO A 26 9.47 0.64 15.11
CA PRO A 26 8.87 0.92 13.80
C PRO A 26 9.90 0.81 12.67
N TYR A 27 9.43 0.46 11.47
CA TYR A 27 10.17 0.48 10.23
C TYR A 27 9.26 1.05 9.13
N MET A 28 9.71 2.12 8.47
CA MET A 28 8.95 2.84 7.46
C MET A 28 9.71 2.89 6.14
N VAL A 29 9.02 2.58 5.04
CA VAL A 29 9.58 2.58 3.69
C VAL A 29 8.58 3.14 2.68
N PRO A 30 9.05 3.83 1.63
CA PRO A 30 8.19 4.14 0.49
C PRO A 30 7.79 2.85 -0.22
N PHE A 31 6.57 2.81 -0.74
CA PHE A 31 6.10 1.74 -1.61
C PHE A 31 5.10 2.28 -2.63
N HIS A 32 5.05 1.64 -3.80
CA HIS A 32 4.00 1.86 -4.78
C HIS A 32 2.78 1.04 -4.41
N TYR A 33 1.60 1.62 -4.63
CA TYR A 33 0.34 0.93 -4.42
C TYR A 33 -0.70 1.30 -5.48
N ALA A 34 -1.75 0.49 -5.53
CA ALA A 34 -2.99 0.82 -6.22
C ALA A 34 -4.18 0.62 -5.26
N TYR A 35 -5.07 1.61 -5.20
CA TYR A 35 -6.27 1.56 -4.37
C TYR A 35 -7.45 1.01 -5.15
N ALA A 36 -8.04 -0.09 -4.68
CA ALA A 36 -9.26 -0.69 -5.21
C ALA A 36 -9.98 -1.46 -4.10
N ASP A 37 -11.32 -1.50 -4.14
CA ASP A 37 -12.15 -2.28 -3.23
C ASP A 37 -11.83 -2.10 -1.73
N ASN A 38 -11.51 -0.87 -1.31
CA ASN A 38 -11.06 -0.51 0.04
C ASN A 38 -9.73 -1.17 0.49
N HIS A 39 -8.92 -1.65 -0.45
CA HIS A 39 -7.59 -2.21 -0.22
C HIS A 39 -6.50 -1.38 -0.91
N LEU A 40 -5.28 -1.46 -0.37
CA LEU A 40 -4.07 -0.98 -1.02
C LEU A 40 -3.29 -2.20 -1.51
N TYR A 41 -3.34 -2.45 -2.82
CA TYR A 41 -2.59 -3.53 -3.46
C TYR A 41 -1.18 -3.07 -3.78
N ALA A 42 -0.19 -3.95 -3.61
CA ALA A 42 1.22 -3.65 -3.92
C ALA A 42 2.00 -4.93 -4.24
N PHE A 43 3.03 -4.80 -5.06
CA PHE A 43 4.08 -5.82 -5.20
C PHE A 43 5.25 -5.52 -4.27
N SER A 44 5.91 -6.58 -3.83
CA SER A 44 7.14 -6.47 -3.07
C SER A 44 7.99 -7.71 -3.29
N MET A 45 9.29 -7.48 -3.49
CA MET A 45 10.29 -8.53 -3.31
C MET A 45 10.32 -8.99 -1.84
N PRO A 46 10.77 -10.23 -1.56
CA PRO A 46 11.09 -10.67 -0.20
C PRO A 46 12.04 -9.70 0.51
N GLY A 47 11.89 -9.58 1.83
CA GLY A 47 12.79 -8.77 2.65
C GLY A 47 12.12 -8.22 3.90
N LYS A 48 12.85 -7.33 4.58
CA LYS A 48 12.54 -6.88 5.95
C LYS A 48 11.08 -6.47 6.19
N LYS A 49 10.49 -5.66 5.29
CA LYS A 49 9.10 -5.20 5.45
C LYS A 49 8.11 -6.37 5.40
N ILE A 50 8.34 -7.33 4.51
CA ILE A 50 7.49 -8.51 4.35
C ILE A 50 7.62 -9.42 5.57
N ASP A 51 8.85 -9.70 6.02
CA ASP A 51 9.07 -10.54 7.20
C ASP A 51 8.46 -9.93 8.46
N TRP A 52 8.53 -8.61 8.60
CA TRP A 52 7.94 -7.90 9.73
C TRP A 52 6.42 -7.90 9.67
N MET A 53 5.82 -7.67 8.50
CA MET A 53 4.36 -7.72 8.33
C MET A 53 3.77 -9.12 8.46
N ARG A 54 4.51 -10.17 8.07
CA ARG A 54 4.12 -11.56 8.34
C ARG A 54 4.08 -11.87 9.84
N ALA A 55 5.03 -11.35 10.61
CA ALA A 55 5.09 -11.54 12.05
C ALA A 55 4.09 -10.66 12.83
N ASN A 56 3.88 -9.43 12.36
CA ASN A 56 2.92 -8.47 12.91
C ASN A 56 2.20 -7.76 11.77
N PRO A 57 0.96 -8.16 11.44
CA PRO A 57 0.26 -7.64 10.28
C PRO A 57 -0.34 -6.25 10.51
N LEU A 58 -0.22 -5.66 11.71
CA LEU A 58 -0.71 -4.31 11.96
C LEU A 58 0.22 -3.29 11.30
N VAL A 59 -0.33 -2.52 10.37
CA VAL A 59 0.42 -1.55 9.57
C VAL A 59 -0.27 -0.19 9.56
N ALA A 60 0.52 0.84 9.26
CA ALA A 60 0.01 2.15 8.91
C ALA A 60 0.58 2.60 7.56
N VAL A 61 -0.24 3.23 6.73
CA VAL A 61 0.20 3.83 5.47
C VAL A 61 -0.13 5.30 5.49
N GLN A 62 0.85 6.15 5.19
CA GLN A 62 0.64 7.57 5.01
C GLN A 62 0.77 7.92 3.52
N VAL A 63 -0.18 8.72 3.02
CA VAL A 63 -0.17 9.27 1.67
C VAL A 63 -0.49 10.76 1.76
N ASP A 64 0.28 11.58 1.06
CA ASP A 64 0.04 13.02 0.95
C ASP A 64 0.05 13.47 -0.50
N ALA A 65 -0.54 14.63 -0.73
CA ALA A 65 -0.40 15.37 -1.96
C ALA A 65 -0.27 16.87 -1.66
N LEU A 66 0.58 17.53 -2.44
CA LEU A 66 0.67 18.99 -2.45
C LEU A 66 -0.60 19.58 -3.08
N GLY A 67 -1.13 20.61 -2.44
CA GLY A 67 -2.23 21.42 -2.95
C GLY A 67 -1.74 22.69 -3.63
N THR A 68 -2.65 23.64 -3.83
CA THR A 68 -2.30 24.97 -4.34
C THR A 68 -1.55 25.79 -3.28
N GLY A 69 -0.48 26.47 -3.69
CA GLY A 69 0.34 27.29 -2.79
C GLY A 69 1.07 26.44 -1.75
N HIS A 70 0.88 26.77 -0.46
CA HIS A 70 1.47 26.03 0.67
C HIS A 70 0.53 24.96 1.26
N GLY A 71 -0.62 24.71 0.63
CA GLY A 71 -1.58 23.70 1.10
C GLY A 71 -1.11 22.28 0.86
N TRP A 72 -1.53 21.35 1.71
CA TRP A 72 -1.33 19.91 1.53
C TRP A 72 -2.54 19.14 2.05
N LYS A 73 -2.73 17.93 1.53
CA LYS A 73 -3.70 16.95 2.06
C LYS A 73 -2.94 15.69 2.43
N SER A 74 -3.35 15.03 3.50
CA SER A 74 -2.76 13.77 3.95
C SER A 74 -3.84 12.84 4.45
N VAL A 75 -3.65 11.55 4.22
CA VAL A 75 -4.45 10.46 4.76
C VAL A 75 -3.52 9.47 5.44
N ILE A 76 -3.96 8.99 6.60
CA ILE A 76 -3.33 7.87 7.31
C ILE A 76 -4.32 6.72 7.28
N VAL A 77 -3.89 5.60 6.72
CA VAL A 77 -4.63 4.34 6.71
C VAL A 77 -4.02 3.46 7.80
N THR A 78 -4.82 3.10 8.79
CA THR A 78 -4.48 2.00 9.71
C THR A 78 -5.09 0.72 9.15
N GLY A 79 -4.28 -0.30 8.91
CA GLY A 79 -4.73 -1.50 8.20
C GLY A 79 -4.07 -2.78 8.72
N ARG A 80 -4.46 -3.88 8.07
CA ARG A 80 -3.88 -5.19 8.28
C ARG A 80 -3.23 -5.66 6.98
N TYR A 81 -1.98 -6.11 7.06
CA TYR A 81 -1.30 -6.78 5.96
C TYR A 81 -1.93 -8.15 5.71
N GLU A 82 -2.23 -8.41 4.44
CA GLU A 82 -2.65 -9.72 3.94
C GLU A 82 -1.76 -10.08 2.75
N GLU A 83 -1.10 -11.24 2.84
CA GLU A 83 -0.30 -11.76 1.74
C GLU A 83 -1.21 -12.59 0.83
N LEU A 84 -1.10 -12.41 -0.48
CA LEU A 84 -1.83 -13.19 -1.48
C LEU A 84 -0.90 -14.27 -2.06
N PRO A 85 -0.89 -15.49 -1.49
CA PRO A 85 0.08 -16.52 -1.85
C PRO A 85 -0.24 -17.15 -3.21
N ASP A 86 0.79 -17.71 -3.84
CA ASP A 86 0.66 -18.53 -5.05
C ASP A 86 0.12 -19.93 -4.74
N ARG A 87 -1.16 -20.00 -4.36
CA ARG A 87 -1.84 -21.24 -3.96
C ARG A 87 -3.28 -21.27 -4.49
N ILE A 88 -3.78 -22.48 -4.72
CA ILE A 88 -5.16 -22.76 -5.10
C ILE A 88 -6.11 -22.03 -4.14
N GLY A 89 -7.06 -21.27 -4.68
CA GLY A 89 -8.04 -20.48 -3.92
C GLY A 89 -7.77 -18.97 -3.86
N HIS A 90 -6.54 -18.52 -4.15
CA HIS A 90 -6.19 -17.09 -4.22
C HIS A 90 -6.02 -16.56 -5.66
N GLU A 91 -6.22 -17.41 -6.66
CA GLU A 91 -6.04 -17.06 -8.08
C GLU A 91 -6.85 -15.83 -8.48
N ALA A 92 -8.15 -15.78 -8.17
CA ALA A 92 -9.00 -14.64 -8.52
C ALA A 92 -8.56 -13.32 -7.84
N GLN A 93 -8.11 -13.38 -6.57
CA GLN A 93 -7.63 -12.20 -5.86
C GLN A 93 -6.27 -11.72 -6.40
N ARG A 94 -5.39 -12.66 -6.79
CA ARG A 94 -4.12 -12.35 -7.42
C ARG A 94 -4.30 -11.80 -8.82
N ASP A 95 -5.20 -12.36 -9.61
CA ASP A 95 -5.54 -11.86 -10.95
C ASP A 95 -6.15 -10.46 -10.86
N HIS A 96 -7.01 -10.21 -9.87
CA HIS A 96 -7.54 -8.88 -9.61
C HIS A 96 -6.44 -7.90 -9.18
N ALA A 97 -5.60 -8.28 -8.21
CA ALA A 97 -4.47 -7.47 -7.77
C ALA A 97 -3.51 -7.17 -8.93
N TRP A 98 -3.22 -8.18 -9.76
CA TRP A 98 -2.42 -8.04 -10.96
C TRP A 98 -3.08 -7.10 -11.97
N PHE A 99 -4.37 -7.24 -12.25
CA PHE A 99 -5.11 -6.34 -13.14
C PHE A 99 -5.11 -4.89 -12.65
N VAL A 100 -5.22 -4.68 -11.34
CA VAL A 100 -5.20 -3.34 -10.73
C VAL A 100 -3.81 -2.73 -10.79
N LEU A 101 -2.76 -3.53 -10.55
CA LEU A 101 -1.37 -3.09 -10.54
C LEU A 101 -0.77 -2.97 -11.96
N SER A 102 -1.21 -3.80 -12.91
CA SER A 102 -0.65 -3.89 -14.27
C SER A 102 -1.01 -2.71 -15.16
N LYS A 103 -2.03 -1.93 -14.79
CA LYS A 103 -2.35 -0.65 -15.43
C LYS A 103 -1.22 0.38 -15.34
N HIS A 104 -0.18 0.11 -14.55
CA HIS A 104 0.88 1.05 -14.20
C HIS A 104 2.26 0.38 -14.19
N PHE A 105 2.49 -0.56 -15.12
CA PHE A 105 3.50 -1.63 -15.04
C PHE A 105 4.99 -1.21 -14.93
N ASP A 106 5.37 0.05 -15.15
CA ASP A 106 6.79 0.40 -15.29
C ASP A 106 7.51 0.87 -14.00
N TRP A 107 6.88 0.76 -12.82
CA TRP A 107 7.34 1.51 -11.63
C TRP A 107 7.93 0.67 -10.49
N TRP A 108 8.00 -0.66 -10.65
CA TRP A 108 8.43 -1.58 -9.59
C TRP A 108 9.62 -2.46 -9.97
N GLU A 109 10.05 -2.47 -11.24
CA GLU A 109 11.29 -3.16 -11.63
C GLU A 109 12.49 -2.50 -10.90
N PRO A 110 13.36 -3.29 -10.27
CA PRO A 110 14.71 -2.82 -10.03
C PRO A 110 15.33 -2.57 -11.42
N GLY A 111 15.72 -1.33 -11.71
CA GLY A 111 16.64 -1.06 -12.81
C GLY A 111 17.94 -1.84 -12.64
#